data_AF-A0A7C8YVG7-F1
#
_entry.id   AF-A0A7C8YVG7-F1
#
_cell.length_a   1.000
_cell.length_b   1.000
_cell.length_c   1.000
_cell.angle_alpha   90.00
_cell.angle_beta   90.00
_cell.angle_gamma   90.00
#
_symmetry.space_group_name_H-M   'P 1'
#
loop_
_entity.id
_entity.type
_entity.pdbx_description
1 polymer ?
#
loop_
_entity_poly.entity_id
_entity_poly.type
_entity_poly.pdbx_seq_one_letter_code
_entity_poly.pdbx_strand_id
1 'polypeptide(L)'
;PICIFYLWFQPRSPIFRFRPIEIDRFNVTKQLGSDTARIDSQTVIRVEVRNPNNKLRIYYGNTEVTMTADQDTELGSAAVAAFMQPTNNVTMLKFPMKVENRGIDVTVADTLAARVKSKEV
;
A
#
# COMPACT_ATOMS: atom_id res chain seq x y z
N PRO A 1 37.37 -4.32 -14.50
CA PRO A 1 36.59 -3.13 -14.91
C PRO A 1 35.33 -2.85 -14.07
N ILE A 2 34.56 -3.89 -13.67
CA ILE A 2 33.29 -3.75 -12.91
C ILE A 2 33.50 -3.17 -11.49
N CYS A 3 34.63 -3.49 -10.84
CA CYS A 3 34.93 -3.01 -9.49
C CYS A 3 35.15 -1.48 -9.43
N ILE A 4 35.69 -0.88 -10.49
CA ILE A 4 35.94 0.58 -10.54
C ILE A 4 34.62 1.35 -10.56
N PHE A 5 33.61 0.84 -11.26
CA PHE A 5 32.28 1.43 -11.30
C PHE A 5 31.63 1.44 -9.90
N TYR A 6 31.71 0.32 -9.18
CA TYR A 6 31.17 0.22 -7.82
C TYR A 6 31.87 1.16 -6.85
N LEU A 7 33.20 1.31 -6.95
CA LEU A 7 33.98 2.23 -6.12
C LEU A 7 33.66 3.71 -6.43
N TRP A 8 33.39 4.06 -7.69
CA TRP A 8 33.13 5.44 -8.11
C TRP A 8 31.70 5.91 -7.86
N PHE A 9 30.73 5.04 -8.10
CA PHE A 9 29.30 5.36 -7.99
C PHE A 9 28.71 5.00 -6.63
N GLN A 10 29.27 4.00 -5.93
CA GLN A 10 28.81 3.50 -4.63
C GLN A 10 27.27 3.38 -4.58
N PRO A 11 26.68 2.51 -5.42
CA PRO A 11 25.24 2.39 -5.52
C PRO A 11 24.63 2.02 -4.16
N ARG A 12 23.66 2.81 -3.74
CA ARG A 12 22.87 2.62 -2.52
C ARG A 12 21.46 2.20 -2.90
N SER A 13 20.86 1.30 -2.12
CA SER A 13 19.47 0.90 -2.32
C SER A 13 18.52 2.06 -2.01
N PRO A 14 17.38 2.16 -2.72
CA PRO A 14 16.33 3.07 -2.34
C PRO A 14 15.73 2.69 -0.99
N ILE A 15 15.27 3.69 -0.26
CA ILE A 15 14.64 3.52 1.05
C ILE A 15 13.14 3.72 0.88
N PHE A 16 12.36 2.73 1.33
CA PHE A 16 10.90 2.78 1.32
C PHE A 16 10.38 2.98 2.74
N ARG A 17 9.45 3.91 2.93
CA ARG A 17 8.79 4.18 4.21
C ARG A 17 7.30 4.29 3.99
N PHE A 18 6.55 3.39 4.62
CA PHE A 18 5.10 3.50 4.68
C PHE A 18 4.72 4.67 5.60
N ARG A 19 3.84 5.53 5.10
CA ARG A 19 3.17 6.53 5.93
C ARG A 19 1.93 5.91 6.57
N PRO A 20 1.40 6.51 7.65
CA PRO A 20 0.13 6.09 8.21
C PRO A 20 -0.92 5.97 7.12
N ILE A 21 -1.66 4.87 7.17
CA ILE A 21 -2.72 4.58 6.21
C ILE A 21 -3.88 5.53 6.51
N GLU A 22 -4.37 6.22 5.47
CA GLU A 22 -5.57 7.04 5.60
C GLU A 22 -6.78 6.21 5.18
N ILE A 23 -7.73 6.00 6.09
CA ILE A 23 -8.97 5.28 5.83
C ILE A 23 -10.07 6.33 5.70
N ASP A 24 -10.50 6.62 4.48
CA ASP A 24 -11.54 7.61 4.19
C ASP A 24 -12.94 7.06 4.52
N ARG A 25 -13.15 5.77 4.29
CA ARG A 25 -14.42 5.09 4.53
C ARG A 25 -14.18 3.61 4.82
N PHE A 26 -14.85 3.07 5.83
CA PHE A 26 -14.87 1.64 6.10
C PHE A 26 -16.23 1.23 6.65
N ASN A 27 -17.08 0.65 5.79
CA ASN A 27 -18.42 0.20 6.15
C ASN A 27 -18.52 -1.31 5.98
N VAL A 28 -19.17 -1.95 6.95
CA VAL A 28 -19.50 -3.37 6.91
C VAL A 28 -21.02 -3.51 6.96
N THR A 29 -21.61 -4.07 5.91
CA THR A 29 -23.04 -4.32 5.80
C THR A 29 -23.30 -5.82 5.87
N LYS A 30 -23.98 -6.28 6.93
CA LYS A 30 -24.35 -7.70 7.07
C LYS A 30 -25.64 -7.98 6.30
N GLN A 31 -25.71 -9.10 5.59
CA GLN A 31 -26.98 -9.57 5.03
C GLN A 31 -27.71 -10.41 6.09
N LEU A 32 -28.88 -9.92 6.51
CA LEU A 32 -29.71 -10.56 7.54
C LEU A 32 -30.13 -11.97 7.07
N GLY A 33 -29.80 -12.99 7.87
CA GLY A 33 -30.10 -14.40 7.57
C GLY A 33 -29.08 -15.13 6.69
N SER A 34 -27.88 -14.58 6.50
CA SER A 34 -26.77 -15.25 5.80
C SER A 34 -25.45 -15.08 6.56
N ASP A 35 -24.51 -16.01 6.38
CA ASP A 35 -23.13 -15.91 6.91
C ASP A 35 -22.24 -14.97 6.08
N THR A 36 -22.85 -14.13 5.23
CA THR A 36 -22.13 -13.22 4.34
C THR A 36 -22.32 -11.76 4.74
N ALA A 37 -21.20 -11.04 4.77
CA ALA A 37 -21.14 -9.60 4.96
C ALA A 37 -20.50 -8.92 3.75
N ARG A 38 -20.79 -7.64 3.56
CA ARG A 38 -20.28 -6.80 2.48
C ARG A 38 -19.41 -5.71 3.06
N ILE A 39 -18.20 -5.55 2.52
CA ILE A 39 -17.31 -4.44 2.87
C ILE A 39 -17.32 -3.40 1.76
N ASP A 40 -17.50 -2.14 2.18
CA ASP A 40 -17.21 -0.95 1.38
C ASP A 40 -16.07 -0.17 2.06
N SER A 41 -14.90 -0.15 1.44
CA SER A 41 -13.71 0.53 1.97
C SER A 41 -13.11 1.48 0.94
N GLN A 42 -12.71 2.66 1.41
CA GLN A 42 -11.89 3.61 0.66
C GLN A 42 -10.68 3.96 1.52
N THR A 43 -9.49 3.74 0.96
CA THR A 43 -8.24 3.86 1.71
C THR A 43 -7.15 4.42 0.80
N VAL A 44 -6.28 5.25 1.34
CA VAL A 44 -5.12 5.78 0.62
C VAL A 44 -3.84 5.35 1.32
N ILE A 45 -3.07 4.50 0.64
CA ILE A 45 -1.73 4.14 1.08
C ILE A 45 -0.72 5.13 0.49
N ARG A 46 0.15 5.65 1.35
CA ARG A 46 1.24 6.54 0.95
C ARG A 46 2.58 5.87 1.24
N VAL A 47 3.42 5.76 0.22
CA VAL A 47 4.77 5.22 0.33
C VAL A 47 5.76 6.30 -0.05
N GLU A 48 6.60 6.68 0.90
CA GLU A 48 7.75 7.52 0.63
C GLU A 48 8.89 6.66 0.11
N VAL A 49 9.38 7.02 -1.08
CA VAL A 49 10.52 6.38 -1.73
C VAL A 49 11.64 7.39 -1.80
N ARG A 50 12.79 7.07 -1.21
CA ARG A 50 13.98 7.92 -1.27
C ARG A 50 15.06 7.25 -2.10
N ASN A 51 15.60 7.98 -3.07
CA ASN A 51 16.83 7.64 -3.77
C ASN A 51 18.01 8.33 -3.06
N PRO A 52 18.85 7.61 -2.28
CA PRO A 52 20.00 8.21 -1.60
C PRO A 52 21.25 8.34 -2.51
N ASN A 53 21.14 8.02 -3.80
CA ASN A 53 22.25 8.09 -4.75
C ASN A 53 22.40 9.51 -5.31
N ASN A 54 23.59 10.08 -5.16
CA ASN A 54 23.90 11.41 -5.69
C ASN A 54 24.26 11.39 -7.19
N LYS A 55 24.58 10.21 -7.74
CA LYS A 55 25.06 10.03 -9.13
C LYS A 55 24.18 9.10 -9.98
N LEU A 56 23.23 8.39 -9.36
CA LEU A 56 22.39 7.41 -10.04
C LEU A 56 20.92 7.80 -9.95
N ARG A 57 20.25 7.78 -11.09
CA ARG A 57 18.78 7.80 -11.16
C ARG A 57 18.27 6.38 -11.01
N ILE A 58 17.09 6.21 -10.43
CA ILE A 58 16.46 4.90 -10.26
C ILE A 58 15.22 4.85 -11.14
N TYR A 59 15.10 3.79 -11.94
CA TYR A 59 13.90 3.51 -12.71
C TYR A 59 13.05 2.49 -11.95
N TYR A 60 11.80 2.85 -11.70
CA TYR A 60 10.79 1.98 -11.12
C TYR A 60 9.84 1.55 -12.23
N GLY A 61 9.64 0.24 -12.37
CA GLY A 61 8.59 -0.29 -13.23
C GLY A 61 7.20 0.00 -12.66
N ASN A 62 6.17 -0.59 -13.28
CA ASN A 62 4.82 -0.57 -12.73
C ASN A 62 4.87 -1.15 -11.31
N THR A 63 4.42 -0.37 -10.35
CA THR A 63 4.49 -0.71 -8.93
C THR A 63 3.07 -0.92 -8.43
N GLU A 64 2.81 -2.06 -7.83
CA GLU A 64 1.52 -2.45 -7.29
C GLU A 64 1.61 -2.61 -5.76
N VAL A 65 0.54 -2.22 -5.07
CA VAL A 65 0.37 -2.43 -3.64
C VAL A 65 -0.97 -3.12 -3.44
N THR A 66 -0.96 -4.21 -2.69
CA THR A 66 -2.15 -4.95 -2.27
C THR A 66 -2.28 -4.84 -0.77
N MET A 67 -3.49 -4.54 -0.30
CA MET A 67 -3.82 -4.51 1.12
C MET A 67 -4.57 -5.79 1.46
N THR A 68 -4.05 -6.57 2.40
CA THR A 68 -4.71 -7.76 2.92
C THR A 68 -5.02 -7.61 4.40
N ALA A 69 -6.08 -8.29 4.83
CA ALA A 69 -6.54 -8.37 6.20
C ALA A 69 -6.48 -9.82 6.70
N ASP A 70 -7.01 -10.04 7.91
CA ASP A 70 -7.11 -11.37 8.52
C ASP A 70 -7.62 -12.43 7.51
N GLN A 71 -7.04 -13.62 7.58
CA GLN A 71 -7.29 -14.74 6.67
C GLN A 71 -7.02 -14.43 5.18
N ASP A 72 -6.02 -13.58 4.92
CA ASP A 72 -5.62 -13.17 3.56
C ASP A 72 -6.76 -12.50 2.76
N THR A 73 -7.70 -11.87 3.47
CA THR A 73 -8.80 -11.15 2.85
C THR A 73 -8.26 -9.91 2.14
N GLU A 74 -8.27 -9.90 0.81
CA GLU A 74 -7.87 -8.72 0.03
C GLU A 74 -8.85 -7.56 0.23
N LEU A 75 -8.35 -6.45 0.78
CA LEU A 75 -9.04 -5.18 1.01
C LEU A 75 -8.75 -4.15 -0.08
N GLY A 76 -8.18 -4.61 -1.20
CA GLY A 76 -7.98 -3.85 -2.42
C GLY A 76 -6.55 -3.91 -2.92
N SER A 77 -6.37 -3.44 -4.15
CA SER A 77 -5.08 -3.24 -4.80
C SER A 77 -5.08 -1.92 -5.57
N ALA A 78 -3.89 -1.33 -5.72
CA ALA A 78 -3.68 -0.14 -6.53
C ALA A 78 -2.28 -0.15 -7.13
N ALA A 79 -2.15 0.39 -8.33
CA ALA A 79 -0.88 0.48 -9.04
C ALA A 79 -0.55 1.93 -9.43
N VAL A 80 0.74 2.22 -9.48
CA VAL A 80 1.28 3.42 -10.10
C VAL A 80 2.10 3.04 -11.32
N ALA A 81 1.99 3.86 -12.36
CA ALA A 81 2.76 3.69 -13.58
C ALA A 81 4.27 3.81 -13.29
N ALA A 82 5.07 3.19 -14.15
CA ALA A 82 6.52 3.31 -14.12
C ALA A 82 6.98 4.78 -14.08
N PHE A 83 8.03 5.05 -13.31
CA PHE A 83 8.57 6.39 -13.15
C PHE A 83 10.09 6.37 -12.95
N MET A 84 10.73 7.47 -13.34
CA MET A 84 12.15 7.69 -13.09
C MET A 84 12.31 8.62 -11.89
N GLN A 85 13.05 8.18 -10.88
CA GLN A 85 13.41 8.99 -9.74
C GLN A 85 14.80 9.63 -9.94
N PRO A 86 14.90 10.97 -9.91
CA PRO A 86 16.17 11.70 -9.96
C PRO A 86 17.11 11.34 -8.80
N THR A 87 18.37 11.76 -8.94
CA THR A 87 19.41 11.63 -7.90
C THR A 87 19.03 12.39 -6.64
N ASN A 88 19.32 11.81 -5.47
CA ASN A 88 19.06 12.41 -4.15
C ASN A 88 17.62 12.95 -3.98
N ASN A 89 16.65 12.27 -4.56
CA ASN A 89 15.25 12.70 -4.53
C ASN A 89 14.41 11.88 -3.54
N VAL A 90 13.35 12.51 -3.04
CA VAL A 90 12.28 11.87 -2.28
C VAL A 90 11.00 11.99 -3.09
N THR A 91 10.31 10.87 -3.30
CA THR A 91 9.07 10.79 -4.07
C THR A 91 7.99 10.15 -3.21
N MET A 92 6.83 10.81 -3.13
CA MET A 92 5.67 10.27 -2.42
C MET A 92 4.75 9.59 -3.43
N LEU A 93 4.63 8.27 -3.32
CA LEU A 93 3.68 7.49 -4.10
C LEU A 93 2.35 7.43 -3.35
N LYS A 94 1.26 7.67 -4.08
CA LYS A 94 -0.10 7.60 -3.57
C LYS A 94 -0.84 6.47 -4.26
N PHE A 95 -1.39 5.57 -3.46
CA PHE A 95 -2.13 4.39 -3.90
C PHE A 95 -3.57 4.51 -3.37
N PRO A 96 -4.47 5.15 -4.13
CA PRO A 96 -5.89 5.19 -3.78
C PRO A 96 -6.50 3.82 -4.06
N MET A 97 -7.11 3.23 -3.03
CA MET A 97 -7.70 1.91 -3.06
C MET A 97 -9.18 2.03 -2.75
N LYS A 98 -10.01 1.35 -3.54
CA LYS A 98 -11.45 1.35 -3.37
C LYS A 98 -11.96 -0.08 -3.51
N VAL A 99 -12.67 -0.53 -2.49
CA VAL A 99 -13.37 -1.81 -2.48
C VAL A 99 -14.84 -1.52 -2.25
N GLU A 100 -15.69 -2.01 -3.15
CA GLU A 100 -17.13 -1.87 -3.05
C GLU A 100 -17.76 -3.25 -3.05
N ASN A 101 -18.74 -3.44 -2.16
CA ASN A 101 -19.62 -4.59 -2.13
C ASN A 101 -18.88 -5.95 -2.10
N ARG A 102 -17.71 -6.00 -1.45
CA ARG A 102 -16.92 -7.25 -1.37
C ARG A 102 -17.55 -8.20 -0.35
N GLY A 103 -18.03 -9.33 -0.83
CA GLY A 103 -18.55 -10.42 0.01
C GLY A 103 -17.43 -11.08 0.80
N ILE A 104 -17.59 -11.13 2.12
CA ILE A 104 -16.70 -11.79 3.07
C ILE A 104 -17.52 -12.56 4.13
N ASP A 105 -16.87 -13.47 4.85
CA ASP A 105 -17.49 -14.17 5.98
C ASP A 105 -17.82 -13.19 7.11
N VAL A 106 -18.97 -13.37 7.76
CA VAL A 106 -19.44 -12.48 8.84
C VAL A 106 -18.48 -12.43 10.04
N THR A 107 -17.77 -13.52 10.33
CA THR A 107 -16.81 -13.61 11.44
C THR A 107 -15.55 -12.78 11.17
N VAL A 108 -15.08 -12.79 9.93
CA VAL A 108 -14.00 -11.93 9.44
C VAL A 108 -14.45 -10.48 9.48
N ALA A 109 -15.68 -10.21 9.06
CA ALA A 109 -16.25 -8.88 9.04
C ALA A 109 -16.32 -8.23 10.44
N ASP A 110 -16.72 -9.00 11.45
CA ASP A 110 -16.79 -8.55 12.84
C ASP A 110 -15.40 -8.28 13.42
N THR A 111 -14.45 -9.15 13.14
CA THR A 111 -13.06 -9.00 13.57
C THR A 111 -12.44 -7.73 12.98
N LEU A 112 -12.65 -7.49 11.69
CA LEU A 112 -12.15 -6.29 11.00
C LEU A 112 -12.81 -5.01 11.52
N ALA A 113 -14.14 -5.02 11.68
CA ALA A 113 -14.87 -3.87 12.22
C ALA A 113 -14.42 -3.50 13.63
N ALA A 114 -14.15 -4.49 14.50
CA ALA A 114 -13.65 -4.25 15.85
C ALA A 114 -12.24 -3.65 15.85
N ARG A 115 -11.35 -4.13 14.97
CA ARG A 115 -9.95 -3.66 14.89
C ARG A 115 -9.78 -2.27 14.29
N VAL A 116 -10.61 -1.92 13.31
CA VAL A 116 -10.62 -0.55 12.76
C VAL A 116 -11.01 0.44 13.86
N LYS A 117 -12.07 0.13 14.62
CA LYS A 117 -12.49 0.95 15.79
C LYS A 117 -11.44 1.02 16.88
N SER A 118 -10.72 -0.07 17.16
CA SER A 118 -9.70 -0.09 18.22
C SER A 118 -8.42 0.66 17.85
N LYS A 119 -8.16 0.93 16.56
CA LYS A 119 -7.00 1.70 16.08
C LYS A 119 -7.29 3.19 15.90
N GLU A 120 -8.55 3.61 16.08
CA GLU A 120 -8.95 5.02 16.17
C GLU A 120 -8.70 5.65 17.56
N VAL A 121 -7.99 4.95 18.48
CA VAL A 121 -7.58 5.46 19.80
C VAL A 121 -6.09 5.74 19.86
#